data_AF-A0A7J7IEG3-F1
#
_entry.id   AF-A0A7J7IEG3-F1
#
_cell.length_a   1.000
_cell.length_b   1.000
_cell.length_c   1.000
_cell.angle_alpha   90.00
_cell.angle_beta   90.00
_cell.angle_gamma   90.00
#
_symmetry.space_group_name_H-M   'P 1'
#
loop_
_entity.id
_entity.type
_entity.pdbx_description
1 polymer ?
#
loop_
_entity_poly.entity_id
_entity_poly.type
_entity_poly.pdbx_seq_one_letter_code
_entity_poly.pdbx_strand_id
1 'polypeptide(L)'
;MSAFVTPSLALSLQAIPLGQCLRFSRDGYRVNSVPSGRLQSAHDYKRMSLRSSLEGDLVTVVGAGRIGTLLAGAKGSGLAPARLIRRNERIVEGSKGPIYVCTRNDDLASVVEQCPPGRRTDLVFIQNGMLRSFLRQHNLGNATQALVFFAVPRVGAPPADGGGTVAWGPWAAAFAARVRACGCHCTVLEDKLEFDRRMIEKLLWICIFGVLCESEGGIPVGEVAEKQADRVRHLIDELCPLAEEEVGLHGKDALDRERLLQSLLEYSRKIPDFVAGFKEYPMAKRMVYGTPPNTIA
;
A
#
# COMPACT_ATOMS: atom_id res chain seq x y z
N MET A 1 -46.94 1.52 39.89
CA MET A 1 -46.11 0.72 40.83
C MET A 1 -45.17 -0.16 40.02
N SER A 2 -43.87 -0.10 40.32
CA SER A 2 -42.75 -0.98 39.92
C SER A 2 -42.37 -0.99 38.43
N ALA A 3 -41.26 -0.37 37.97
CA ALA A 3 -39.83 -0.67 38.21
C ALA A 3 -39.40 -1.97 37.48
N PHE A 4 -38.65 -1.88 36.37
CA PHE A 4 -37.19 -1.79 36.19
C PHE A 4 -36.52 -3.15 35.94
N VAL A 5 -35.53 -3.12 35.04
CA VAL A 5 -34.20 -3.80 35.06
C VAL A 5 -33.88 -4.57 33.78
N THR A 6 -32.93 -4.01 33.03
CA THR A 6 -32.07 -4.61 32.00
C THR A 6 -30.97 -5.48 32.63
N PRO A 7 -30.43 -6.51 31.95
CA PRO A 7 -29.18 -7.12 32.35
C PRO A 7 -27.99 -6.45 31.64
N SER A 8 -27.13 -5.86 32.47
CA SER A 8 -25.73 -5.54 32.20
C SER A 8 -24.91 -6.83 32.21
N LEU A 9 -24.03 -7.03 31.23
CA LEU A 9 -22.93 -7.99 31.31
C LEU A 9 -21.61 -7.24 31.22
N ALA A 10 -21.08 -6.92 32.39
CA ALA A 10 -19.72 -6.50 32.61
C ALA A 10 -18.77 -7.69 32.41
N LEU A 11 -17.77 -7.54 31.54
CA LEU A 11 -16.63 -8.45 31.46
C LEU A 11 -15.42 -7.75 32.10
N SER A 12 -14.96 -8.36 33.19
CA SER A 12 -13.83 -7.94 34.01
C SER A 12 -12.52 -8.06 33.23
N LEU A 13 -11.79 -6.95 33.11
CA LEU A 13 -10.36 -6.92 32.78
C LEU A 13 -9.56 -7.50 33.95
N GLN A 14 -9.01 -8.70 33.79
CA GLN A 14 -7.93 -9.18 34.64
C GLN A 14 -6.58 -8.82 34.00
N ALA A 15 -5.81 -8.03 34.73
CA ALA A 15 -4.45 -7.64 34.41
C ALA A 15 -3.49 -8.85 34.46
N ILE A 16 -2.58 -8.94 33.49
CA ILE A 16 -1.46 -9.90 33.50
C ILE A 16 -0.15 -9.11 33.72
N PRO A 17 0.77 -9.54 34.60
CA PRO A 17 1.84 -8.69 35.10
C PRO A 17 3.02 -8.54 34.13
N LEU A 18 3.58 -7.33 34.13
CA LEU A 18 4.89 -6.98 33.60
C LEU A 18 6.01 -7.68 34.39
N GLY A 19 6.95 -8.27 33.66
CA GLY A 19 8.32 -8.48 34.13
C GLY A 19 8.80 -9.92 34.08
N GLN A 20 9.71 -10.21 33.15
CA GLN A 20 10.95 -10.87 33.52
C GLN A 20 12.09 -10.56 32.53
N CYS A 21 13.18 -10.15 33.16
CA CYS A 21 14.44 -9.67 32.63
C CYS A 21 15.23 -10.85 32.04
N LEU A 22 15.73 -10.74 30.80
CA LEU A 22 16.80 -11.60 30.31
C LEU A 22 18.01 -10.74 29.95
N ARG A 23 18.99 -10.78 30.85
CA ARG A 23 20.37 -10.34 30.64
C ARG A 23 21.03 -11.30 29.65
N PHE A 24 21.68 -10.79 28.62
CA PHE A 24 22.69 -11.54 27.87
C PHE A 24 24.03 -10.82 27.92
N SER A 25 25.04 -11.64 28.16
CA SER A 25 26.42 -11.30 28.53
C SER A 25 27.21 -10.65 27.40
N ARG A 26 28.10 -9.75 27.79
CA ARG A 26 29.24 -9.28 26.99
C ARG A 26 30.20 -10.46 26.80
N ASP A 27 30.49 -10.84 25.56
CA ASP A 27 31.80 -11.35 25.17
C ASP A 27 32.00 -11.23 23.65
N GLY A 28 33.22 -10.87 23.27
CA GLY A 28 33.55 -10.12 22.07
C GLY A 28 33.54 -10.87 20.74
N TYR A 29 33.19 -10.13 19.69
CA TYR A 29 33.59 -10.44 18.32
C TYR A 29 34.51 -9.33 17.80
N ARG A 30 35.78 -9.70 17.55
CA ARG A 30 36.73 -8.91 16.76
C ARG A 30 36.23 -8.84 15.32
N VAL A 31 35.94 -7.63 14.83
CA VAL A 31 35.71 -7.36 13.42
C VAL A 31 37.05 -6.96 12.81
N ASN A 32 37.55 -7.76 11.86
CA ASN A 32 38.70 -7.40 11.04
C ASN A 32 38.33 -6.20 10.15
N SER A 33 39.14 -5.15 10.22
CA SER A 33 39.01 -3.92 9.44
C SER A 33 39.23 -4.18 7.95
N VAL A 34 38.24 -3.88 7.12
CA VAL A 34 38.35 -3.81 5.66
C VAL A 34 39.00 -2.47 5.28
N PRO A 35 39.89 -2.42 4.26
CA PRO A 35 40.58 -1.17 3.90
C PRO A 35 39.61 -0.10 3.41
N SER A 36 39.85 1.13 3.87
CA SER A 36 39.16 2.37 3.48
C SER A 36 39.31 2.62 1.97
N GLY A 37 38.36 2.08 1.19
CA GLY A 37 38.08 2.51 -0.17
C GLY A 37 37.27 3.80 -0.12
N ARG A 38 37.79 4.84 -0.76
CA ARG A 38 37.21 6.18 -0.95
C ARG A 38 35.70 6.09 -1.21
N LEU A 39 34.87 6.61 -0.30
CA LEU A 39 33.41 6.72 -0.46
C LEU A 39 33.11 7.55 -1.72
N GLN A 40 32.77 6.87 -2.82
CA GLN A 40 32.09 7.49 -3.95
C GLN A 40 30.70 7.91 -3.46
N SER A 41 30.34 9.16 -3.72
CA SER A 41 29.28 9.87 -3.04
C SER A 41 27.90 9.20 -3.22
N ALA A 42 27.00 9.40 -2.25
CA ALA A 42 25.59 8.97 -2.32
C ALA A 42 24.88 9.42 -3.61
N HIS A 43 25.40 10.45 -4.27
CA HIS A 43 24.91 10.99 -5.53
C HIS A 43 25.16 10.07 -6.75
N ASP A 44 26.21 9.25 -6.73
CA ASP A 44 26.53 8.32 -7.82
C ASP A 44 25.70 7.03 -7.72
N TYR A 45 25.48 6.54 -6.51
CA TYR A 45 24.52 5.45 -6.23
C TYR A 45 23.09 5.85 -6.64
N LYS A 46 22.73 7.13 -6.41
CA LYS A 46 21.42 7.72 -6.76
C LYS A 46 21.17 7.76 -8.27
N ARG A 47 22.17 8.10 -9.08
CA ARG A 47 22.09 8.06 -10.56
C ARG A 47 22.03 6.64 -11.11
N MET A 48 22.74 5.70 -10.49
CA MET A 48 22.73 4.28 -10.90
C MET A 48 21.38 3.60 -10.60
N SER A 49 20.77 3.87 -9.44
CA SER A 49 19.46 3.31 -9.07
C SER A 49 18.35 3.75 -10.03
N LEU A 50 18.26 5.06 -10.33
CA LEU A 50 17.27 5.61 -11.27
C LEU A 50 17.47 5.11 -12.70
N ARG A 51 18.72 4.96 -13.17
CA ARG A 51 19.00 4.37 -14.48
C ARG A 51 18.60 2.89 -14.54
N SER A 52 18.99 2.09 -13.55
CA SER A 52 18.63 0.66 -13.50
C SER A 52 17.12 0.41 -13.52
N SER A 53 16.35 1.33 -12.90
CA SER A 53 14.89 1.26 -12.83
C SER A 53 14.16 1.52 -14.15
N LEU A 54 14.84 2.03 -15.19
CA LEU A 54 14.29 2.27 -16.52
C LEU A 54 14.83 1.29 -17.58
N GLU A 55 15.84 0.48 -17.26
CA GLU A 55 16.54 -0.45 -18.16
C GLU A 55 15.81 -1.81 -18.33
N GLY A 56 14.49 -1.82 -18.30
CA GLY A 56 13.71 -3.03 -18.58
C GLY A 56 13.54 -3.22 -20.08
N ASP A 57 13.80 -4.42 -20.61
CA ASP A 57 13.58 -4.77 -22.02
C ASP A 57 12.10 -5.13 -22.28
N LEU A 58 11.40 -5.61 -21.25
CA LEU A 58 10.00 -6.01 -21.32
C LEU A 58 9.29 -5.72 -19.99
N VAL A 59 8.11 -5.11 -20.07
CA VAL A 59 7.17 -5.05 -18.95
C VAL A 59 6.25 -6.26 -19.01
N THR A 60 6.10 -6.96 -17.89
CA THR A 60 5.03 -7.97 -17.73
C THR A 60 3.89 -7.35 -16.92
N VAL A 61 2.65 -7.52 -17.38
CA VAL A 61 1.45 -7.04 -16.67
C VAL A 61 0.60 -8.23 -16.32
N VAL A 62 0.43 -8.53 -15.03
CA VAL A 62 -0.34 -9.68 -14.55
C VAL A 62 -1.76 -9.24 -14.23
N GLY A 63 -2.73 -9.74 -14.98
CA GLY A 63 -4.16 -9.45 -14.78
C GLY A 63 -4.73 -8.47 -15.80
N ALA A 64 -5.57 -8.99 -16.70
CA ALA A 64 -6.26 -8.22 -17.75
C ALA A 64 -7.50 -7.44 -17.26
N GLY A 65 -7.43 -6.91 -16.04
CA GLY A 65 -8.45 -6.04 -15.48
C GLY A 65 -8.37 -4.61 -16.05
N ARG A 66 -9.10 -3.69 -15.41
CA ARG A 66 -9.17 -2.28 -15.79
C ARG A 66 -7.80 -1.60 -15.76
N ILE A 67 -7.09 -1.73 -14.64
CA ILE A 67 -5.74 -1.16 -14.45
C ILE A 67 -4.70 -1.87 -15.32
N GLY A 68 -4.69 -3.21 -15.34
CA GLY A 68 -3.71 -3.96 -16.12
C GLY A 68 -3.80 -3.72 -17.62
N THR A 69 -5.03 -3.63 -18.17
CA THR A 69 -5.22 -3.28 -19.58
C THR A 69 -4.75 -1.86 -19.88
N LEU A 70 -5.01 -0.90 -18.98
CA LEU A 70 -4.51 0.47 -19.13
C LEU A 70 -2.98 0.51 -19.17
N LEU A 71 -2.31 -0.11 -18.21
CA LEU A 71 -0.84 -0.11 -18.13
C LEU A 71 -0.19 -0.86 -19.30
N ALA A 72 -0.79 -1.97 -19.74
CA ALA A 72 -0.31 -2.70 -20.93
C ALA A 72 -0.49 -1.88 -22.21
N GLY A 73 -1.54 -1.06 -22.29
CA GLY A 73 -1.82 -0.18 -23.43
C GLY A 73 -1.01 1.11 -23.46
N ALA A 74 -0.22 1.42 -22.44
CA ALA A 74 0.55 2.66 -22.37
C ALA A 74 1.56 2.76 -23.53
N LYS A 75 1.55 3.91 -24.21
CA LYS A 75 2.45 4.23 -25.33
C LYS A 75 3.24 5.48 -24.99
N GLY A 76 4.51 5.51 -25.37
CA GLY A 76 5.38 6.67 -25.16
C GLY A 76 6.80 6.36 -25.63
N SER A 77 7.55 7.39 -26.03
CA SER A 77 8.97 7.23 -26.36
C SER A 77 9.74 6.75 -25.12
N GLY A 78 10.57 5.72 -25.30
CA GLY A 78 11.39 5.15 -24.22
C GLY A 78 10.64 4.21 -23.26
N LEU A 79 9.36 3.91 -23.48
CA LEU A 79 8.70 2.84 -22.73
C LEU A 79 8.99 1.48 -23.36
N ALA A 80 9.43 0.54 -22.52
CA ALA A 80 9.53 -0.85 -22.90
C ALA A 80 8.15 -1.41 -23.32
N PRO A 81 8.11 -2.33 -24.30
CA PRO A 81 6.87 -3.01 -24.68
C PRO A 81 6.29 -3.74 -23.46
N ALA A 82 4.96 -3.84 -23.41
CA ALA A 82 4.26 -4.54 -22.35
C ALA A 82 3.61 -5.82 -22.87
N ARG A 83 3.85 -6.93 -22.17
CA ARG A 83 3.15 -8.19 -22.34
C ARG A 83 2.11 -8.33 -21.24
N LEU A 84 0.84 -8.26 -21.61
CA LEU A 84 -0.27 -8.56 -20.72
C LEU A 84 -0.42 -10.07 -20.59
N ILE A 85 -0.41 -10.58 -19.36
CA ILE A 85 -0.65 -11.99 -19.06
C ILE A 85 -1.95 -12.19 -18.27
N ARG A 86 -2.69 -13.24 -18.64
CA ARG A 86 -3.96 -13.66 -18.00
C ARG A 86 -3.73 -14.84 -17.05
N ARG A 87 -4.81 -15.29 -16.42
CA ARG A 87 -4.80 -16.52 -15.60
C ARG A 87 -4.27 -17.68 -16.45
N ASN A 88 -3.39 -18.48 -15.85
CA ASN A 88 -2.70 -19.64 -16.44
C ASN A 88 -1.60 -19.33 -17.47
N GLU A 89 -1.36 -18.06 -17.79
CA GLU A 89 -0.20 -17.67 -18.58
C GLU A 89 1.00 -17.42 -17.66
N ARG A 90 2.18 -17.88 -18.06
CA ARG A 90 3.39 -17.80 -17.22
C ARG A 90 4.14 -16.49 -17.43
N ILE A 91 4.74 -16.00 -16.34
CA ILE A 91 5.77 -14.97 -16.38
C ILE A 91 7.00 -15.58 -17.06
N VAL A 92 7.50 -14.91 -18.10
CA VAL A 92 8.64 -15.39 -18.89
C VAL A 92 9.93 -15.24 -18.11
N GLU A 93 10.70 -16.32 -18.05
CA GLU A 93 12.05 -16.30 -17.50
C GLU A 93 13.04 -15.61 -18.46
N GLY A 94 14.08 -14.98 -17.92
CA GLY A 94 15.16 -14.38 -18.71
C GLY A 94 14.89 -12.99 -19.30
N SER A 95 13.67 -12.44 -19.22
CA SER A 95 13.46 -11.01 -19.53
C SER A 95 13.88 -10.11 -18.35
N LYS A 96 14.40 -8.92 -18.62
CA LYS A 96 14.63 -7.88 -17.61
C LYS A 96 13.49 -6.85 -17.65
N GLY A 97 12.97 -6.46 -16.49
CA GLY A 97 11.94 -5.43 -16.40
C GLY A 97 10.88 -5.69 -15.33
N PRO A 98 10.02 -4.70 -15.05
CA PRO A 98 9.04 -4.79 -13.98
C PRO A 98 7.89 -5.74 -14.32
N ILE A 99 7.34 -6.35 -13.27
CA ILE A 99 6.17 -7.22 -13.32
C ILE A 99 5.04 -6.54 -12.53
N TYR A 100 4.15 -5.83 -13.22
CA TYR A 100 3.03 -5.13 -12.59
C TYR A 100 1.94 -6.13 -12.19
N VAL A 101 1.72 -6.27 -10.88
CA VAL A 101 0.68 -7.15 -10.34
C VAL A 101 -0.63 -6.37 -10.30
N CYS A 102 -1.51 -6.60 -11.28
CA CYS A 102 -2.79 -5.92 -11.46
C CYS A 102 -3.99 -6.83 -11.13
N THR A 103 -3.76 -7.89 -10.36
CA THR A 103 -4.79 -8.80 -9.85
C THR A 103 -5.41 -8.28 -8.55
N ARG A 104 -6.47 -8.95 -8.08
CA ARG A 104 -7.04 -8.69 -6.75
C ARG A 104 -6.12 -9.21 -5.65
N ASN A 105 -6.35 -8.75 -4.42
CA ASN A 105 -5.57 -9.14 -3.25
C ASN A 105 -5.57 -10.67 -3.03
N ASP A 106 -6.72 -11.32 -3.24
CA ASP A 106 -6.87 -12.78 -3.03
C ASP A 106 -6.04 -13.62 -4.00
N ASP A 107 -5.67 -13.06 -5.16
CA ASP A 107 -4.87 -13.75 -6.18
C ASP A 107 -3.34 -13.56 -5.96
N LEU A 108 -2.91 -12.74 -4.99
CA LEU A 108 -1.50 -12.35 -4.84
C LEU A 108 -0.56 -13.52 -4.56
N ALA A 109 -0.95 -14.44 -3.67
CA ALA A 109 -0.11 -15.59 -3.30
C ALA A 109 0.20 -16.45 -4.55
N SER A 110 -0.84 -16.74 -5.34
CA SER A 110 -0.69 -17.47 -6.59
C SER A 110 0.22 -16.77 -7.61
N VAL A 111 0.21 -15.43 -7.66
CA VAL A 111 1.13 -14.68 -8.54
C VAL A 111 2.58 -14.82 -8.08
N VAL A 112 2.84 -14.76 -6.77
CA VAL A 112 4.19 -14.93 -6.20
C VAL A 112 4.72 -16.35 -6.45
N GLU A 113 3.86 -17.36 -6.30
CA GLU A 113 4.19 -18.77 -6.56
C GLU A 113 4.54 -19.03 -8.02
N GLN A 114 3.77 -18.45 -8.95
CA GLN A 114 4.00 -18.58 -10.39
C GLN A 114 5.16 -17.73 -10.91
N CYS A 115 5.61 -16.74 -10.13
CA CYS A 115 6.74 -15.90 -10.48
C CYS A 115 8.07 -16.69 -10.32
N PRO A 116 8.89 -16.79 -11.39
CA PRO A 116 10.20 -17.43 -11.30
C PRO A 116 11.02 -16.85 -10.14
N PRO A 117 11.69 -17.67 -9.31
CA PRO A 117 12.40 -17.19 -8.12
C PRO A 117 13.36 -16.03 -8.37
N GLY A 118 14.12 -16.08 -9.47
CA GLY A 118 15.06 -15.02 -9.86
C GLY A 118 14.42 -13.72 -10.35
N ARG A 119 13.09 -13.69 -10.55
CA ARG A 119 12.32 -12.53 -11.01
C ARG A 119 11.42 -11.93 -9.94
N ARG A 120 11.36 -12.54 -8.74
CA ARG A 120 10.44 -12.10 -7.67
C ARG A 120 10.70 -10.68 -7.18
N THR A 121 11.95 -10.22 -7.22
CA THR A 121 12.31 -8.83 -6.90
C THR A 121 11.78 -7.82 -7.93
N ASP A 122 11.37 -8.28 -9.10
CA ASP A 122 10.79 -7.44 -10.14
C ASP A 122 9.28 -7.24 -10.02
N LEU A 123 8.65 -7.91 -9.05
CA LEU A 123 7.24 -7.70 -8.74
C LEU A 123 7.01 -6.27 -8.26
N VAL A 124 5.99 -5.67 -8.84
CA VAL A 124 5.50 -4.33 -8.50
C VAL A 124 4.06 -4.48 -8.02
N PHE A 125 3.87 -4.31 -6.72
CA PHE A 125 2.57 -4.43 -6.06
C PHE A 125 1.83 -3.11 -6.10
N ILE A 126 0.56 -3.18 -6.45
CA ILE A 126 -0.27 -2.04 -6.88
C ILE A 126 -1.64 -2.04 -6.19
N GLN A 127 -1.82 -2.97 -5.27
CA GLN A 127 -3.06 -3.28 -4.59
C GLN A 127 -3.50 -2.16 -3.64
N ASN A 128 -4.80 -2.15 -3.33
CA ASN A 128 -5.31 -1.32 -2.26
C ASN A 128 -4.90 -1.87 -0.89
N GLY A 129 -4.78 -0.94 0.06
CA GLY A 129 -4.42 -1.13 1.46
C GLY A 129 -2.96 -1.50 1.73
N MET A 130 -2.72 -2.05 2.92
CA MET A 130 -1.40 -2.35 3.45
C MET A 130 -0.99 -3.81 3.26
N LEU A 131 0.08 -4.03 2.49
CA LEU A 131 0.61 -5.37 2.16
C LEU A 131 1.75 -5.83 3.07
N ARG A 132 2.07 -5.09 4.14
CA ARG A 132 3.30 -5.26 4.92
C ARG A 132 3.50 -6.71 5.39
N SER A 133 2.51 -7.28 6.07
CA SER A 133 2.54 -8.68 6.52
C SER A 133 2.67 -9.68 5.37
N PHE A 134 1.96 -9.48 4.26
CA PHE A 134 2.06 -10.36 3.07
C PHE A 134 3.48 -10.34 2.49
N LEU A 135 4.04 -9.15 2.25
CA LEU A 135 5.38 -9.01 1.68
C LEU A 135 6.45 -9.60 2.61
N ARG A 136 6.30 -9.45 3.92
CA ARG A 136 7.20 -10.07 4.91
C ARG A 136 7.15 -11.59 4.84
N GLN A 137 5.96 -12.20 4.79
CA GLN A 137 5.79 -13.65 4.69
C GLN A 137 6.43 -14.26 3.42
N HIS A 138 6.49 -13.49 2.33
CA HIS A 138 7.06 -13.92 1.05
C HIS A 138 8.51 -13.46 0.81
N ASN A 139 9.16 -12.80 1.78
CA ASN A 139 10.50 -12.21 1.62
C ASN A 139 10.58 -11.14 0.50
N LEU A 140 9.51 -10.37 0.33
CA LEU A 140 9.34 -9.34 -0.71
C LEU A 140 9.31 -7.92 -0.12
N GLY A 141 9.88 -7.70 1.07
CA GLY A 141 9.86 -6.40 1.75
C GLY A 141 10.52 -5.24 0.99
N ASN A 142 11.41 -5.57 0.04
CA ASN A 142 12.10 -4.63 -0.85
C ASN A 142 11.53 -4.62 -2.28
N ALA A 143 10.46 -5.38 -2.55
CA ALA A 143 9.77 -5.30 -3.82
C ALA A 143 9.16 -3.91 -4.01
N THR A 144 8.93 -3.54 -5.26
CA THR A 144 8.35 -2.23 -5.56
C THR A 144 6.89 -2.23 -5.14
N GLN A 145 6.45 -1.14 -4.52
CA GLN A 145 5.07 -0.94 -4.12
C GLN A 145 4.58 0.40 -4.67
N ALA A 146 3.31 0.45 -5.04
CA ALA A 146 2.65 1.65 -5.51
C ALA A 146 1.26 1.81 -4.90
N LEU A 147 0.98 3.02 -4.43
CA LEU A 147 -0.31 3.44 -3.92
C LEU A 147 -1.03 4.18 -5.04
N VAL A 148 -1.91 3.48 -5.76
CA VAL A 148 -2.65 4.05 -6.90
C VAL A 148 -3.79 4.97 -6.44
N PHE A 149 -3.81 6.21 -6.92
CA PHE A 149 -4.89 7.18 -6.71
C PHE A 149 -5.49 7.62 -8.05
N PHE A 150 -5.73 6.68 -8.96
CA PHE A 150 -6.52 6.90 -10.16
C PHE A 150 -7.51 5.77 -10.35
N ALA A 151 -8.65 6.07 -10.97
CA ALA A 151 -9.70 5.10 -11.24
C ALA A 151 -9.83 4.87 -12.74
N VAL A 152 -10.12 3.63 -13.12
CA VAL A 152 -10.51 3.30 -14.49
C VAL A 152 -11.92 2.74 -14.42
N PRO A 153 -12.93 3.42 -14.99
CA PRO A 153 -14.34 3.03 -14.78
C PRO A 153 -14.63 1.68 -15.43
N ARG A 154 -14.13 1.46 -16.65
CA ARG A 154 -14.23 0.21 -17.41
C ARG A 154 -13.00 0.00 -18.28
N VAL A 155 -12.77 -1.25 -18.71
CA VAL A 155 -11.65 -1.57 -19.61
C VAL A 155 -11.73 -0.71 -20.88
N GLY A 156 -10.59 -0.12 -21.27
CA GLY A 156 -10.48 0.75 -22.45
C GLY A 156 -10.94 2.21 -22.24
N ALA A 157 -11.51 2.55 -21.09
CA ALA A 157 -11.81 3.94 -20.76
C ALA A 157 -10.55 4.69 -20.30
N PRO A 158 -10.47 6.03 -20.51
CA PRO A 158 -9.41 6.84 -19.94
C PRO A 158 -9.46 6.78 -18.41
N PRO A 159 -8.30 6.87 -17.74
CA PRO A 159 -8.27 6.96 -16.29
C PRO A 159 -8.76 8.33 -15.81
N ALA A 160 -9.41 8.34 -14.65
CA ALA A 160 -9.65 9.55 -13.86
C ALA A 160 -8.55 9.65 -12.81
N ASP A 161 -7.68 10.65 -12.94
CA ASP A 161 -6.57 10.87 -12.02
C ASP A 161 -7.03 11.59 -10.75
N GLY A 162 -6.73 11.01 -9.59
CA GLY A 162 -6.93 11.62 -8.27
C GLY A 162 -5.67 12.31 -7.74
N GLY A 163 -4.55 12.28 -8.47
CA GLY A 163 -3.34 13.08 -8.21
C GLY A 163 -2.46 12.61 -7.05
N GLY A 164 -2.88 11.60 -6.28
CA GLY A 164 -2.17 11.14 -5.08
C GLY A 164 -1.22 9.96 -5.29
N THR A 165 -1.03 9.48 -6.52
CA THR A 165 -0.33 8.22 -6.77
C THR A 165 1.15 8.33 -6.40
N VAL A 166 1.65 7.39 -5.61
CA VAL A 166 3.06 7.30 -5.23
C VAL A 166 3.60 5.90 -5.42
N ALA A 167 4.89 5.78 -5.69
CA ALA A 167 5.59 4.49 -5.81
C ALA A 167 6.94 4.53 -5.10
N TRP A 168 7.34 3.41 -4.53
CA TRP A 168 8.61 3.20 -3.85
C TRP A 168 9.21 1.85 -4.23
N GLY A 169 10.55 1.79 -4.32
CA GLY A 169 11.29 0.56 -4.59
C GLY A 169 11.96 0.51 -5.97
N PRO A 170 12.60 -0.61 -6.31
CA PRO A 170 13.51 -0.73 -7.45
C PRO A 170 12.93 -0.32 -8.81
N TRP A 171 11.64 -0.55 -9.04
CA TRP A 171 10.95 -0.28 -10.30
C TRP A 171 10.01 0.93 -10.22
N ALA A 172 10.10 1.74 -9.16
CA ALA A 172 9.19 2.86 -8.95
C ALA A 172 9.24 3.89 -10.10
N ALA A 173 10.42 4.16 -10.66
CA ALA A 173 10.55 5.11 -11.77
C ALA A 173 9.93 4.57 -13.08
N ALA A 174 10.13 3.29 -13.42
CA ALA A 174 9.46 2.66 -14.57
C ALA A 174 7.94 2.66 -14.40
N PHE A 175 7.46 2.36 -13.19
CA PHE A 175 6.03 2.42 -12.90
C PHE A 175 5.50 3.84 -13.08
N ALA A 176 6.17 4.84 -12.50
CA ALA A 176 5.77 6.24 -12.62
C ALA A 176 5.79 6.75 -14.07
N ALA A 177 6.82 6.42 -14.84
CA ALA A 177 6.88 6.76 -16.26
C ALA A 177 5.70 6.17 -17.05
N ARG A 178 5.33 4.91 -16.75
CA ARG A 178 4.20 4.25 -17.39
C ARG A 178 2.86 4.86 -16.98
N VAL A 179 2.66 5.16 -15.69
CA VAL A 179 1.43 5.83 -15.21
C VAL A 179 1.27 7.21 -15.84
N ARG A 180 2.36 7.97 -15.99
CA ARG A 180 2.36 9.26 -16.70
C ARG A 180 2.01 9.14 -18.18
N ALA A 181 2.49 8.10 -18.85
CA ALA A 181 2.10 7.82 -20.24
C ALA A 181 0.62 7.43 -20.39
N CYS A 182 -0.03 6.98 -19.31
CA CYS A 182 -1.48 6.79 -19.25
C CYS A 182 -2.26 8.08 -18.94
N GLY A 183 -1.58 9.22 -18.73
CA GLY A 183 -2.21 10.50 -18.42
C GLY A 183 -2.46 10.73 -16.92
N CYS A 184 -1.84 9.95 -16.02
CA CYS A 184 -1.99 10.12 -14.58
C CYS A 184 -0.68 10.58 -13.92
N HIS A 185 -0.81 11.34 -12.84
CA HIS A 185 0.31 11.69 -11.99
C HIS A 185 0.82 10.45 -11.23
N CYS A 186 2.13 10.42 -10.99
CA CYS A 186 2.78 9.47 -10.10
C CYS A 186 4.06 10.09 -9.56
N THR A 187 4.24 10.09 -8.24
CA THR A 187 5.47 10.54 -7.58
C THR A 187 6.30 9.33 -7.14
N VAL A 188 7.62 9.40 -7.33
CA VAL A 188 8.55 8.38 -6.83
C VAL A 188 9.08 8.85 -5.48
N LEU A 189 8.86 8.04 -4.45
CA LEU A 189 9.40 8.28 -3.12
C LEU A 189 10.72 7.55 -2.96
N GLU A 190 11.72 8.25 -2.47
CA GLU A 190 13.03 7.67 -2.14
C GLU A 190 13.03 7.12 -0.71
N ASP A 191 12.39 7.84 0.20
CA ASP A 191 12.28 7.46 1.60
C ASP A 191 11.15 6.45 1.80
N LYS A 192 11.52 5.31 2.38
CA LYS A 192 10.57 4.26 2.71
C LYS A 192 9.61 4.72 3.82
N LEU A 193 10.09 5.50 4.78
CA LEU A 193 9.29 6.00 5.89
C LEU A 193 8.16 6.91 5.37
N GLU A 194 8.47 7.77 4.39
CA GLU A 194 7.46 8.57 3.70
C GLU A 194 6.43 7.70 2.95
N PHE A 195 6.88 6.63 2.27
CA PHE A 195 5.96 5.69 1.61
C PHE A 195 5.03 4.98 2.61
N ASP A 196 5.55 4.55 3.78
CA ASP A 196 4.76 3.91 4.82
C ASP A 196 3.71 4.87 5.40
N ARG A 197 4.06 6.16 5.62
CA ARG A 197 3.09 7.19 6.02
C ARG A 197 1.97 7.37 4.99
N ARG A 198 2.32 7.46 3.71
CA ARG A 198 1.34 7.56 2.61
C ARG A 198 0.46 6.32 2.49
N MET A 199 0.98 5.14 2.83
CA MET A 199 0.24 3.88 2.86
C MET A 199 -0.84 3.90 3.94
N ILE A 200 -0.49 4.34 5.16
CA ILE A 200 -1.47 4.50 6.23
C ILE A 200 -2.52 5.54 5.84
N GLU A 201 -2.12 6.71 5.34
CA GLU A 201 -3.04 7.75 4.88
C GLU A 201 -4.07 7.19 3.88
N LYS A 202 -3.60 6.47 2.85
CA LYS A 202 -4.50 5.85 1.86
C LYS A 202 -5.42 4.81 2.49
N LEU A 203 -4.88 3.97 3.38
CA LEU A 203 -5.65 2.92 4.04
C LEU A 203 -6.76 3.50 4.92
N LEU A 204 -6.43 4.47 5.75
CA LEU A 204 -7.39 5.16 6.61
C LEU A 204 -8.46 5.88 5.77
N TRP A 205 -8.06 6.53 4.67
CA TRP A 205 -9.04 7.14 3.77
C TRP A 205 -10.07 6.13 3.26
N ILE A 206 -9.62 4.97 2.75
CA ILE A 206 -10.51 3.91 2.24
C ILE A 206 -11.42 3.38 3.35
N CYS A 207 -10.88 3.13 4.54
CA CYS A 207 -11.65 2.56 5.65
C CYS A 207 -12.71 3.55 6.16
N ILE A 208 -12.29 4.79 6.44
CA ILE A 208 -13.11 5.81 7.08
C ILE A 208 -14.19 6.30 6.13
N PHE A 209 -13.81 6.73 4.92
CA PHE A 209 -14.80 7.23 3.96
C PHE A 209 -15.67 6.11 3.41
N GLY A 210 -15.14 4.89 3.27
CA GLY A 210 -15.95 3.73 2.90
C GLY A 210 -17.10 3.48 3.90
N VAL A 211 -16.80 3.45 5.20
CA VAL A 211 -17.81 3.25 6.25
C VAL A 211 -18.76 4.45 6.33
N LEU A 212 -18.25 5.67 6.36
CA LEU A 212 -19.08 6.86 6.55
C LEU A 212 -20.03 7.08 5.37
N CYS A 213 -19.54 6.98 4.12
CA CYS A 213 -20.39 7.08 2.93
C CYS A 213 -21.49 6.02 2.94
N GLU A 214 -21.16 4.76 3.24
CA GLU A 214 -22.13 3.67 3.23
C GLU A 214 -23.15 3.77 4.37
N SER A 215 -22.72 4.16 5.58
CA SER A 215 -23.60 4.32 6.74
C SER A 215 -24.65 5.41 6.58
N GLU A 216 -24.40 6.38 5.68
CA GLU A 216 -25.28 7.51 5.38
C GLU A 216 -26.09 7.30 4.09
N GLY A 217 -26.19 6.06 3.60
CA GLY A 217 -26.98 5.76 2.39
C GLY A 217 -26.27 6.09 1.08
N GLY A 218 -24.93 6.14 1.08
CA GLY A 218 -24.11 6.33 -0.12
C GLY A 218 -23.83 7.79 -0.46
N ILE A 219 -23.72 8.69 0.53
CA ILE A 219 -23.37 10.08 0.27
C ILE A 219 -21.94 10.22 -0.30
N PRO A 220 -21.65 11.26 -1.08
CA PRO A 220 -20.31 11.49 -1.62
C PRO A 220 -19.27 11.83 -0.55
N VAL A 221 -18.00 11.52 -0.82
CA VAL A 221 -16.88 11.81 0.11
C VAL A 221 -16.69 13.31 0.37
N GLY A 222 -17.07 14.18 -0.58
CA GLY A 222 -17.06 15.63 -0.39
C GLY A 222 -18.01 16.05 0.72
N GLU A 223 -19.21 15.48 0.77
CA GLU A 223 -20.21 15.78 1.80
C GLU A 223 -19.75 15.32 3.19
N VAL A 224 -19.14 14.14 3.27
CA VAL A 224 -18.51 13.66 4.52
C VAL A 224 -17.41 14.64 4.96
N ALA A 225 -16.56 15.10 4.03
CA ALA A 225 -15.44 15.99 4.33
C ALA A 225 -15.85 17.41 4.74
N GLU A 226 -17.05 17.85 4.37
CA GLU A 226 -17.61 19.15 4.74
C GLU A 226 -18.39 19.09 6.05
N LYS A 227 -19.21 18.05 6.24
CA LYS A 227 -20.22 18.01 7.32
C LYS A 227 -19.85 17.09 8.48
N GLN A 228 -18.85 16.22 8.31
CA GLN A 228 -18.58 15.13 9.25
C GLN A 228 -17.10 15.02 9.64
N ALA A 229 -16.35 16.13 9.63
CA ALA A 229 -14.93 16.16 10.00
C ALA A 229 -14.66 15.58 11.40
N ASP A 230 -15.56 15.78 12.36
CA ASP A 230 -15.43 15.22 13.72
C ASP A 230 -15.56 13.69 13.73
N ARG A 231 -16.43 13.11 12.89
CA ARG A 231 -16.54 11.65 12.75
C ARG A 231 -15.29 11.07 12.08
N VAL A 232 -14.73 11.77 11.10
CA VAL A 232 -13.46 11.40 10.46
C VAL A 232 -12.33 11.41 11.51
N ARG A 233 -12.27 12.46 12.35
CA ARG A 233 -11.30 12.58 13.44
C ARG A 233 -11.41 11.41 14.44
N HIS A 234 -12.61 11.10 14.92
CA HIS A 234 -12.81 9.99 15.84
C HIS A 234 -12.31 8.65 15.26
N LEU A 235 -12.63 8.38 13.99
CA LEU A 235 -12.16 7.14 13.35
C LEU A 235 -10.65 7.14 13.07
N ILE A 236 -10.03 8.31 12.85
CA ILE A 236 -8.56 8.43 12.81
C ILE A 236 -7.96 8.05 14.16
N ASP A 237 -8.52 8.56 15.26
CA ASP A 237 -8.00 8.30 16.61
C ASP A 237 -8.11 6.82 16.99
N GLU A 238 -9.16 6.13 16.53
CA GLU A 238 -9.34 4.69 16.72
C GLU A 238 -8.41 3.84 15.84
N LEU A 239 -8.33 4.15 14.54
CA LEU A 239 -7.70 3.26 13.56
C LEU A 239 -6.21 3.52 13.33
N CYS A 240 -5.76 4.76 13.49
CA CYS A 240 -4.38 5.13 13.17
C CYS A 240 -3.34 4.42 14.05
N PRO A 241 -3.53 4.26 15.38
CA PRO A 241 -2.58 3.51 16.21
C PRO A 241 -2.38 2.06 15.73
N LEU A 242 -3.44 1.40 15.26
CA LEU A 242 -3.38 0.04 14.73
C LEU A 242 -2.58 -0.02 13.42
N ALA A 243 -2.78 0.96 12.55
CA ALA A 243 -2.06 1.05 11.28
C ALA A 243 -0.57 1.37 11.49
N GLU A 244 -0.24 2.23 12.45
CA GLU A 244 1.13 2.57 12.83
C GLU A 244 1.90 1.39 13.39
N GLU A 245 1.27 0.60 14.27
CA GLU A 245 1.86 -0.62 14.85
C GLU A 245 2.27 -1.63 13.75
N GLU A 246 1.40 -1.86 12.76
CA GLU A 246 1.64 -2.84 11.69
C GLU A 246 2.84 -2.47 10.79
N VAL A 247 3.19 -1.19 10.68
CA VAL A 247 4.39 -0.73 9.95
C VAL A 247 5.56 -0.37 10.85
N GLY A 248 5.39 -0.37 12.17
CA GLY A 248 6.42 -0.01 13.15
C GLY A 248 6.69 1.49 13.26
N LEU A 249 5.68 2.34 13.07
CA LEU A 249 5.80 3.79 13.25
C LEU A 249 5.49 4.18 14.70
N HIS A 250 6.49 4.68 15.42
CA HIS A 250 6.35 5.04 16.83
C HIS A 250 7.06 6.34 17.19
N GLY A 251 6.67 6.93 18.31
CA GLY A 251 7.33 8.11 18.87
C GLY A 251 7.37 9.26 17.88
N LYS A 252 8.58 9.76 17.58
CA LYS A 252 8.79 10.88 16.64
C LYS A 252 8.38 10.58 15.20
N ASP A 253 8.26 9.29 14.83
CA ASP A 253 7.95 8.87 13.47
C ASP A 253 6.45 8.66 13.24
N ALA A 254 5.65 8.66 14.32
CA ALA A 254 4.20 8.58 14.29
C ALA A 254 3.57 9.75 13.50
N LEU A 255 2.40 9.50 12.95
CA LEU A 255 1.64 10.47 12.16
C LEU A 255 1.04 11.54 13.07
N ASP A 256 1.24 12.80 12.69
CA ASP A 256 0.49 13.92 13.25
C ASP A 256 -0.99 13.77 12.89
N ARG A 257 -1.86 13.65 13.91
CA ARG A 257 -3.29 13.36 13.74
C ARG A 257 -4.05 14.50 13.08
N GLU A 258 -3.67 15.75 13.37
CA GLU A 258 -4.33 16.91 12.77
C GLU A 258 -3.94 17.02 11.29
N ARG A 259 -2.66 16.87 10.98
CA ARG A 259 -2.19 16.85 9.59
C ARG A 259 -2.79 15.70 8.80
N LEU A 260 -2.90 14.52 9.40
CA LEU A 260 -3.55 13.36 8.80
C LEU A 260 -5.01 13.67 8.48
N LEU A 261 -5.77 14.21 9.44
CA LEU A 261 -7.15 14.63 9.21
C LEU A 261 -7.25 15.62 8.04
N GLN A 262 -6.43 16.68 8.03
CA GLN A 262 -6.44 17.65 6.94
C GLN A 262 -6.14 17.00 5.59
N SER A 263 -5.13 16.13 5.53
CA SER A 263 -4.79 15.36 4.32
C SER A 263 -5.97 14.54 3.79
N LEU A 264 -6.69 13.84 4.68
CA LEU A 264 -7.84 13.03 4.30
C LEU A 264 -9.02 13.88 3.78
N LEU A 265 -9.30 15.00 4.45
CA LEU A 265 -10.38 15.92 4.06
C LEU A 265 -10.05 16.63 2.75
N GLU A 266 -8.82 17.13 2.59
CA GLU A 266 -8.35 17.79 1.37
C GLU A 266 -8.42 16.86 0.15
N TYR A 267 -7.98 15.61 0.29
CA TYR A 267 -8.09 14.65 -0.80
C TYR A 267 -9.55 14.39 -1.18
N SER A 268 -10.43 14.23 -0.19
CA SER A 268 -11.86 14.01 -0.43
C SER A 268 -12.52 15.17 -1.17
N ARG A 269 -12.12 16.41 -0.86
CA ARG A 269 -12.59 17.61 -1.58
C ARG A 269 -12.08 17.71 -3.01
N LYS A 270 -10.99 17.01 -3.38
CA LYS A 270 -10.53 16.93 -4.78
C LYS A 270 -11.38 16.00 -5.64
N ILE A 271 -12.11 15.08 -5.02
CA ILE A 271 -12.99 14.11 -5.68
C ILE A 271 -14.39 14.13 -5.04
N PRO A 272 -15.05 15.30 -4.99
CA PRO A 272 -16.19 15.53 -4.09
C PRO A 272 -17.38 14.61 -4.39
N ASP A 273 -17.58 14.25 -5.67
CA ASP A 273 -18.71 13.42 -6.13
C ASP A 273 -18.45 11.91 -6.00
N PHE A 274 -17.24 11.49 -5.60
CA PHE A 274 -16.93 10.08 -5.47
C PHE A 274 -17.70 9.48 -4.29
N VAL A 275 -18.42 8.39 -4.54
CA VAL A 275 -19.05 7.59 -3.48
C VAL A 275 -18.14 6.43 -3.13
N ALA A 276 -17.47 6.56 -1.97
CA ALA A 276 -16.69 5.45 -1.42
C ALA A 276 -17.65 4.36 -0.93
N GLY A 277 -17.25 3.10 -1.09
CA GLY A 277 -18.01 1.96 -0.60
C GLY A 277 -17.13 1.03 0.19
N PHE A 278 -17.71 0.27 1.10
CA PHE A 278 -17.01 -0.63 2.00
C PHE A 278 -16.68 -1.98 1.35
N LYS A 279 -16.13 -1.94 0.13
CA LYS A 279 -15.78 -3.14 -0.66
C LYS A 279 -14.51 -3.84 -0.16
N GLU A 280 -13.73 -3.16 0.68
CA GLU A 280 -12.42 -3.63 1.17
C GLU A 280 -12.48 -4.08 2.65
N TYR A 281 -13.68 -4.36 3.20
CA TYR A 281 -13.89 -4.81 4.58
C TYR A 281 -12.94 -5.95 5.03
N PRO A 282 -12.66 -6.99 4.22
CA PRO A 282 -11.76 -8.06 4.63
C PRO A 282 -10.36 -7.57 4.99
N MET A 283 -9.90 -6.47 4.38
CA MET A 283 -8.59 -5.89 4.62
C MET A 283 -8.55 -5.04 5.89
N ALA A 284 -9.59 -4.22 6.12
CA ALA A 284 -9.78 -3.51 7.38
C ALA A 284 -9.89 -4.50 8.55
N LYS A 285 -10.63 -5.60 8.36
CA LYS A 285 -10.74 -6.69 9.33
C LYS A 285 -9.39 -7.36 9.61
N ARG A 286 -8.55 -7.55 8.59
CA ARG A 286 -7.21 -8.14 8.77
C ARG A 286 -6.27 -7.22 9.56
N MET A 287 -6.38 -5.90 9.39
CA MET A 287 -5.63 -4.93 10.19
C MET A 287 -6.10 -4.87 11.65
N VAL A 288 -7.41 -4.90 11.89
CA VAL A 288 -7.99 -4.74 13.23
C VAL A 288 -7.93 -6.03 14.06
N TYR A 289 -8.12 -7.20 13.44
CA TYR A 289 -8.28 -8.46 14.17
C TYR A 289 -7.14 -9.46 13.95
N GLY A 290 -6.11 -9.13 13.15
CA GLY A 290 -4.99 -10.02 12.86
C GLY A 290 -5.39 -11.37 12.23
N THR A 291 -6.64 -11.53 11.79
CA THR A 291 -7.22 -12.83 11.49
C THR A 291 -6.54 -13.50 10.28
N PRO A 292 -5.99 -14.73 10.42
CA PRO A 292 -5.54 -15.51 9.29
C PRO A 292 -6.73 -15.90 8.38
N PRO A 293 -6.48 -16.17 7.08
CA PRO A 293 -7.50 -16.23 6.03
C PRO A 293 -8.60 -17.30 6.19
N ASN A 294 -8.54 -18.17 7.20
CA ASN A 294 -9.45 -19.30 7.36
C ASN A 294 -10.36 -19.23 8.59
N THR A 295 -10.60 -18.04 9.15
CA THR A 295 -11.57 -17.91 10.26
C THR A 295 -12.85 -17.24 9.76
N ILE A 296 -13.87 -18.09 9.60
CA ILE A 296 -15.32 -17.85 9.54
C ILE A 296 -15.94 -17.99 8.13
N ALA A 297 -16.64 -19.13 7.98
CA ALA A 297 -17.81 -19.35 7.16
C ALA A 297 -19.04 -18.62 7.75
#